data_AF-A0A7J2QZW1-F1
#
_entry.id   AF-A0A7J2QZW1-F1
#
_cell.length_a   1.000
_cell.length_b   1.000
_cell.length_c   1.000
_cell.angle_alpha   90.00
_cell.angle_beta   90.00
_cell.angle_gamma   90.00
#
_symmetry.space_group_name_H-M   'P 1'
#
loop_
_entity.id
_entity.type
_entity.pdbx_description
1 polymer ?
#
loop_
_entity_poly.entity_id
_entity_poly.type
_entity_poly.pdbx_seq_one_letter_code
_entity_poly.pdbx_strand_id
1 'polypeptide(L)'
;MTSLTFYGGISTIGGNCVIIEEGNARIMFDNGMCFSGEGAYYKDFSSPRTNNDLRDYLKLGLIPEIPGIYGKEKINDVCLEYADPESEYLFKADLISYEDYIEDNGSPYISALFLTHAHLDHVRNVMFMAPEIPIYCSEITKRLLEIICDTSDYDFFHYSYHEKGERSNNSFFPGSVFKKKCKRERFLETIVPNEPMEIPEGKSLFKIEGYPVDHSIPGAMAFKVTTKSGKTIIYTGDIRFHGHDYEKKISDDFVKKVGSNPDILISEGTRIDDDKEFGESDVYRNISASLEKDNNLSKKLIIASFPWKSISRFVTVHQIAKDLNRVLV
;
A
#
# COMPACT_ATOMS: atom_id res chain seq x y z
N MET A 1 15.27 11.30 -20.62
CA MET A 1 15.41 9.84 -20.59
C MET A 1 14.48 9.32 -19.52
N THR A 2 13.80 8.20 -19.75
CA THR A 2 12.94 7.56 -18.74
C THR A 2 13.75 6.53 -17.98
N SER A 3 13.70 6.56 -16.65
CA SER A 3 14.34 5.58 -15.76
C SER A 3 13.33 4.92 -14.83
N LEU A 4 13.64 3.69 -14.41
CA LEU A 4 12.86 2.94 -13.43
C LEU A 4 13.76 2.55 -12.28
N THR A 5 13.28 2.76 -11.06
CA THR A 5 13.98 2.40 -9.82
C THR A 5 13.06 1.52 -8.98
N PHE A 6 13.55 0.35 -8.60
CA PHE A 6 12.81 -0.61 -7.77
C PHE A 6 13.39 -0.57 -6.36
N TYR A 7 12.65 0.01 -5.41
CA TYR A 7 13.06 0.11 -4.01
C TYR A 7 12.58 -1.07 -3.16
N GLY A 8 11.59 -1.82 -3.64
CA GLY A 8 11.09 -3.02 -2.97
C GLY A 8 10.26 -3.91 -3.89
N GLY A 9 9.86 -5.08 -3.39
CA GLY A 9 9.20 -6.13 -4.19
C GLY A 9 10.17 -6.94 -5.07
N ILE A 10 11.49 -6.84 -4.85
CA ILE A 10 12.49 -7.60 -5.61
C ILE A 10 12.86 -8.86 -4.83
N SER A 11 12.68 -10.03 -5.45
CA SER A 11 12.99 -11.34 -4.84
C SER A 11 12.26 -11.60 -3.51
N THR A 12 11.14 -10.90 -3.28
CA THR A 12 10.29 -11.03 -2.09
C THR A 12 8.83 -10.95 -2.49
N ILE A 13 7.95 -11.56 -1.70
CA ILE A 13 6.51 -11.30 -1.78
C ILE A 13 6.20 -10.14 -0.85
N GLY A 14 5.75 -9.04 -1.43
CA GLY A 14 5.43 -7.80 -0.75
C GLY A 14 6.60 -6.84 -0.59
N GLY A 15 6.30 -5.68 -0.01
CA GLY A 15 7.24 -4.55 0.02
C GLY A 15 7.25 -3.74 -1.27
N ASN A 16 6.16 -3.76 -2.05
CA ASN A 16 6.13 -3.19 -3.39
C ASN A 16 6.39 -1.68 -3.33
N CYS A 17 7.39 -1.22 -4.11
CA CYS A 17 7.75 0.18 -4.25
C CYS A 17 8.56 0.39 -5.54
N VAL A 18 7.91 0.99 -6.54
CA VAL A 18 8.51 1.24 -7.86
C VAL A 18 8.40 2.73 -8.19
N ILE A 19 9.48 3.33 -8.66
CA ILE A 19 9.52 4.72 -9.12
C ILE A 19 9.79 4.78 -10.61
N ILE A 20 9.01 5.60 -11.32
CA ILE A 20 9.26 5.97 -12.72
C ILE A 20 9.64 7.45 -12.75
N GLU A 21 10.75 7.75 -13.41
CA GLU A 21 11.30 9.09 -13.55
C GLU A 21 11.40 9.51 -15.01
N GLU A 22 10.99 10.74 -15.31
CA GLU A 22 11.25 11.39 -16.58
C GLU A 22 11.42 12.91 -16.40
N GLY A 23 12.56 13.43 -16.88
CA GLY A 23 12.88 14.84 -16.69
C GLY A 23 13.16 15.13 -15.22
N ASN A 24 12.39 16.03 -14.61
CA ASN A 24 12.49 16.39 -13.20
C ASN A 24 11.33 15.85 -12.35
N ALA A 25 10.43 15.05 -12.92
CA ALA A 25 9.29 14.49 -12.20
C ALA A 25 9.45 12.99 -11.99
N ARG A 26 8.91 12.53 -10.86
CA ARG A 26 8.87 11.11 -10.49
C ARG A 26 7.49 10.74 -10.01
N ILE A 27 6.99 9.60 -10.45
CA ILE A 27 5.79 8.97 -9.91
C ILE A 27 6.16 7.67 -9.22
N MET A 28 5.44 7.36 -8.14
CA MET A 28 5.62 6.13 -7.37
C MET A 28 4.41 5.22 -7.55
N PHE A 29 4.64 3.92 -7.70
CA PHE A 29 3.63 2.89 -7.60
C PHE A 29 3.84 2.08 -6.33
N ASP A 30 2.80 2.08 -5.49
CA ASP A 30 2.75 1.42 -4.21
C ASP A 30 3.89 1.84 -3.24
N ASN A 31 3.66 1.65 -1.95
CA ASN A 31 4.69 1.72 -0.92
C ASN A 31 4.25 0.86 0.26
N GLY A 32 4.52 -0.43 0.15
CA GLY A 32 3.99 -1.42 1.09
C GLY A 32 5.04 -2.09 1.95
N MET A 33 4.57 -2.89 2.90
CA MET A 33 5.42 -3.63 3.84
C MET A 33 5.85 -5.00 3.32
N CYS A 34 7.07 -5.41 3.67
CA CYS A 34 7.53 -6.78 3.49
C CYS A 34 7.22 -7.59 4.76
N PHE A 35 6.19 -8.43 4.73
CA PHE A 35 5.76 -9.22 5.90
C PHE A 35 6.84 -10.16 6.43
N SER A 36 7.57 -10.83 5.53
CA SER A 36 8.65 -11.75 5.92
C SER A 36 9.83 -11.01 6.53
N GLY A 37 10.17 -9.84 5.97
CA GLY A 37 11.19 -8.96 6.51
C GLY A 37 10.82 -8.49 7.91
N GLU A 38 9.61 -7.97 8.09
CA GLU A 38 9.17 -7.48 9.40
C GLU A 38 9.09 -8.59 10.45
N GLY A 39 8.52 -9.75 10.08
CA GLY A 39 8.37 -10.90 10.96
C GLY A 39 9.69 -11.52 11.43
N ALA A 40 10.81 -11.19 10.80
CA ALA A 40 12.14 -11.58 11.27
C ALA A 40 12.61 -10.78 12.50
N TYR A 41 12.08 -9.57 12.72
CA TYR A 41 12.48 -8.67 13.81
C TYR A 41 11.38 -8.46 14.85
N TYR A 42 10.13 -8.32 14.40
CA TYR A 42 8.99 -8.03 15.24
C TYR A 42 8.04 -9.22 15.26
N LYS A 43 7.81 -9.76 16.45
CA LYS A 43 6.91 -10.89 16.69
C LYS A 43 6.31 -10.80 18.09
N ASP A 44 5.04 -11.20 18.19
CA ASP A 44 4.27 -11.26 19.42
C ASP A 44 4.23 -9.91 20.17
N PHE A 45 5.11 -9.73 21.16
CA PHE A 45 5.16 -8.52 22.00
C PHE A 45 6.27 -7.55 21.60
N SER A 46 7.11 -7.90 20.61
CA SER A 46 8.16 -7.02 20.10
C SER A 46 7.58 -6.11 19.03
N SER A 47 7.62 -4.80 19.28
CA SER A 47 7.14 -3.75 18.38
C SER A 47 8.20 -2.66 18.22
N PRO A 48 8.17 -1.90 17.11
CA PRO A 48 9.03 -0.73 16.98
C PRO A 48 8.77 0.26 18.11
N ARG A 49 9.78 1.08 18.42
CA ARG A 49 9.67 2.08 19.49
C ARG A 49 8.62 3.12 19.09
N THR A 50 7.63 3.35 19.96
CA THR A 50 6.48 4.23 19.71
C THR A 50 6.83 5.66 19.30
N ASN A 51 8.00 6.16 19.67
CA ASN A 51 8.47 7.52 19.35
C ASN A 51 9.50 7.56 18.20
N ASN A 52 9.94 6.41 17.68
CA ASN A 52 11.02 6.28 16.70
C ASN A 52 10.66 5.30 15.56
N ASP A 53 9.36 5.08 15.32
CA ASP A 53 8.85 4.03 14.43
C ASP A 53 9.55 3.98 13.07
N LEU A 54 9.54 5.09 12.30
CA LEU A 54 10.20 5.14 10.99
C LEU A 54 11.70 4.83 11.08
N ARG A 55 12.41 5.38 12.07
CA ARG A 55 13.87 5.23 12.20
C ARG A 55 14.25 3.78 12.48
N ASP A 56 13.45 3.07 13.28
CA ASP A 56 13.65 1.65 13.53
C ASP A 56 13.46 0.85 12.24
N TYR A 57 12.40 1.13 11.47
CA TYR A 57 12.16 0.47 10.20
C TYR A 57 13.26 0.74 9.16
N LEU A 58 13.74 1.98 9.04
CA LEU A 58 14.87 2.34 8.17
C LEU A 58 16.13 1.59 8.60
N LYS A 59 16.46 1.61 9.89
CA LYS A 59 17.69 0.97 10.40
C LYS A 59 17.72 -0.54 10.21
N LEU A 60 16.55 -1.18 10.24
CA LEU A 60 16.39 -2.61 9.99
C LEU A 60 16.25 -2.95 8.50
N GLY A 61 16.25 -1.96 7.60
CA GLY A 61 16.04 -2.18 6.16
C GLY A 61 14.64 -2.67 5.81
N LEU A 62 13.64 -2.39 6.65
CA LEU A 62 12.24 -2.79 6.46
C LEU A 62 11.44 -1.79 5.64
N ILE A 63 11.96 -0.58 5.50
CA ILE A 63 11.43 0.51 4.68
C ILE A 63 12.59 1.07 3.85
N PRO A 64 12.37 1.40 2.57
CA PRO A 64 13.45 1.90 1.71
C PRO A 64 13.91 3.31 2.11
N GLU A 65 15.21 3.56 1.98
CA GLU A 65 15.82 4.89 2.20
C GLU A 65 15.66 5.75 0.94
N ILE A 66 14.45 6.29 0.73
CA ILE A 66 14.14 7.16 -0.41
C ILE A 66 14.26 8.64 0.01
N PRO A 67 15.13 9.44 -0.64
CA PRO A 67 15.29 10.85 -0.27
C PRO A 67 14.03 11.66 -0.59
N GLY A 68 13.71 12.63 0.26
CA GLY A 68 12.67 13.61 -0.04
C GLY A 68 11.24 13.08 0.00
N ILE A 69 10.98 11.92 0.62
CA ILE A 69 9.60 11.39 0.80
C ILE A 69 9.13 11.33 2.25
N TYR A 70 10.04 11.46 3.22
CA TYR A 70 9.73 11.43 4.64
C TYR A 70 9.86 12.83 5.23
N GLY A 71 8.89 13.25 6.05
CA GLY A 71 8.92 14.58 6.67
C GLY A 71 10.03 14.69 7.73
N LYS A 72 10.53 15.91 7.92
CA LYS A 72 11.66 16.22 8.81
C LYS A 72 11.44 15.70 10.23
N GLU A 73 10.23 15.81 10.74
CA GLU A 73 9.85 15.34 12.08
C GLU A 73 9.81 13.81 12.24
N LYS A 74 9.71 13.05 11.14
CA LYS A 74 9.80 11.59 11.17
C LYS A 74 11.23 11.08 11.08
N ILE A 75 12.11 11.80 10.38
CA ILE A 75 13.54 11.41 10.28
C ILE A 75 14.39 11.99 11.42
N ASN A 76 14.02 13.15 11.97
CA ASN A 76 14.70 13.82 13.08
C ASN A 76 13.82 13.87 14.32
N ASP A 77 14.32 13.37 15.45
CA ASP A 77 13.54 13.31 16.67
C ASP A 77 13.54 14.65 17.38
N VAL A 78 12.36 15.06 17.83
CA VAL A 78 12.19 16.28 18.61
C VAL A 78 12.39 15.92 20.07
N CYS A 79 13.64 15.91 20.55
CA CYS A 79 14.04 16.15 21.95
C CYS A 79 15.41 15.55 22.24
N LEU A 80 16.49 16.32 22.08
CA LEU A 80 17.74 16.08 22.79
C LEU A 80 18.53 17.39 22.93
N GLU A 81 18.14 18.24 23.88
CA GLU A 81 18.99 19.40 24.25
C GLU A 81 20.35 18.96 24.86
N TYR A 82 20.50 17.67 25.19
CA TYR A 82 21.65 17.09 25.88
C TYR A 82 22.07 15.71 25.37
N ALA A 83 21.76 15.34 24.12
CA ALA A 83 22.29 14.08 23.62
C ALA A 83 23.80 14.13 23.46
N ASP A 84 24.41 13.05 23.92
CA ASP A 84 25.76 12.71 23.54
C ASP A 84 25.85 12.58 22.01
N PRO A 85 26.80 13.24 21.33
CA PRO A 85 27.03 13.08 19.89
C PRO A 85 27.13 11.62 19.44
N GLU A 86 27.65 10.72 20.28
CA GLU A 86 27.71 9.29 19.95
C GLU A 86 26.32 8.63 19.85
N SER A 87 25.28 9.26 20.40
CA SER A 87 23.89 8.76 20.39
C SER A 87 23.01 9.37 19.30
N GLU A 88 23.51 10.34 18.51
CA GLU A 88 22.72 11.08 17.51
C GLU A 88 22.01 10.15 16.49
N TYR A 89 22.66 9.04 16.12
CA TYR A 89 22.11 8.04 15.20
C TYR A 89 20.79 7.39 15.67
N LEU A 90 20.48 7.42 16.98
CA LEU A 90 19.22 6.89 17.51
C LEU A 90 18.03 7.82 17.25
N PHE A 91 18.32 9.07 16.90
CA PHE A 91 17.37 10.17 16.86
C PHE A 91 17.36 10.90 15.52
N LYS A 92 18.32 10.60 14.64
CA LYS A 92 18.46 11.19 13.32
C LYS A 92 18.78 10.11 12.30
N ALA A 93 17.95 10.02 11.27
CA ALA A 93 18.27 9.23 10.09
C ALA A 93 19.12 10.06 9.12
N ASP A 94 20.11 9.44 8.49
CA ASP A 94 20.95 10.06 7.46
C ASP A 94 20.22 10.04 6.11
N LEU A 95 19.19 10.88 5.99
CA LEU A 95 18.32 10.96 4.83
C LEU A 95 17.85 12.39 4.61
N ILE A 96 17.64 12.78 3.35
CA ILE A 96 17.10 14.11 3.01
C ILE A 96 15.59 14.10 3.31
N SER A 97 15.12 15.06 4.12
CA SER A 97 13.69 15.21 4.39
C SER A 97 12.92 15.72 3.17
N TYR A 98 11.60 15.55 3.18
CA TYR A 98 10.71 16.14 2.18
C TYR A 98 10.90 17.67 2.08
N GLU A 99 10.93 18.35 3.22
CA GLU A 99 11.08 19.80 3.30
C GLU A 99 12.45 20.27 2.78
N ASP A 100 13.54 19.65 3.25
CA ASP A 100 14.89 20.05 2.83
C ASP A 100 15.09 19.75 1.32
N TYR A 101 14.52 18.65 0.80
CA TYR A 101 14.58 18.35 -0.63
C TYR A 101 13.89 19.42 -1.47
N ILE A 102 12.71 19.89 -1.06
CA ILE A 102 11.98 20.96 -1.76
C ILE A 102 12.75 22.28 -1.69
N GLU A 103 13.34 22.61 -0.54
CA GLU A 103 14.14 23.82 -0.38
C GLU A 103 15.30 23.85 -1.39
N ASP A 104 15.98 22.72 -1.56
CA ASP A 104 17.13 22.60 -2.47
C ASP A 104 16.75 22.50 -3.95
N ASN A 105 15.60 21.90 -4.29
CA ASN A 105 15.25 21.54 -5.68
C ASN A 105 14.05 22.32 -6.26
N GLY A 106 13.27 23.00 -5.43
CA GLY A 106 12.07 23.75 -5.82
C GLY A 106 10.84 22.90 -6.17
N SER A 107 10.93 21.57 -6.07
CA SER A 107 9.84 20.61 -6.30
C SER A 107 10.09 19.33 -5.48
N PRO A 108 9.05 18.57 -5.09
CA PRO A 108 9.23 17.34 -4.32
C PRO A 108 9.93 16.25 -5.12
N TYR A 109 10.54 15.30 -4.41
CA TYR A 109 11.22 14.16 -5.03
C TYR A 109 10.22 13.26 -5.79
N ILE A 110 9.04 13.02 -5.21
CA ILE A 110 7.90 12.31 -5.80
C ILE A 110 6.76 13.29 -6.01
N SER A 111 6.30 13.41 -7.25
CA SER A 111 5.19 14.29 -7.63
C SER A 111 3.82 13.67 -7.32
N ALA A 112 3.71 12.35 -7.35
CA ALA A 112 2.49 11.62 -6.99
C ALA A 112 2.78 10.13 -6.71
N LEU A 113 1.95 9.54 -5.84
CA LEU A 113 1.91 8.10 -5.59
C LEU A 113 0.59 7.52 -6.13
N PHE A 114 0.66 6.37 -6.78
CA PHE A 114 -0.48 5.61 -7.27
C PHE A 114 -0.55 4.27 -6.51
N LEU A 115 -1.66 4.04 -5.80
CA LEU A 115 -1.92 2.77 -5.12
C LEU A 115 -2.74 1.86 -6.03
N THR A 116 -2.24 0.65 -6.23
CA THR A 116 -2.96 -0.39 -6.97
C THR A 116 -4.14 -0.92 -6.18
N HIS A 117 -3.95 -1.24 -4.90
CA HIS A 117 -4.98 -1.82 -4.04
C HIS A 117 -4.65 -1.73 -2.53
N ALA A 118 -5.61 -2.08 -1.67
CA ALA A 118 -5.56 -1.96 -0.21
C ALA A 118 -4.94 -3.16 0.55
N HIS A 119 -4.06 -3.94 -0.08
CA HIS A 119 -3.21 -4.87 0.67
C HIS A 119 -2.04 -4.13 1.32
N LEU A 120 -1.62 -4.58 2.51
CA LEU A 120 -0.62 -3.86 3.32
C LEU A 120 0.76 -3.87 2.66
N ASP A 121 1.08 -4.91 1.91
CA ASP A 121 2.27 -5.02 1.09
C ASP A 121 2.29 -4.11 -0.15
N HIS A 122 1.24 -3.31 -0.34
CA HIS A 122 1.17 -2.21 -1.31
C HIS A 122 1.00 -0.82 -0.65
N VAL A 123 0.42 -0.73 0.56
CA VAL A 123 0.04 0.58 1.15
C VAL A 123 0.70 0.90 2.49
N ARG A 124 1.17 -0.08 3.27
CA ARG A 124 1.45 0.14 4.69
C ARG A 124 2.47 1.26 4.96
N ASN A 125 3.50 1.40 4.14
CA ASN A 125 4.56 2.37 4.37
C ASN A 125 4.17 3.82 3.99
N VAL A 126 3.01 4.00 3.34
CA VAL A 126 2.43 5.33 3.08
C VAL A 126 2.25 6.14 4.37
N MET A 127 1.95 5.50 5.50
CA MET A 127 1.75 6.19 6.78
C MET A 127 2.99 6.99 7.24
N PHE A 128 4.18 6.68 6.72
CA PHE A 128 5.42 7.39 7.03
C PHE A 128 5.77 8.51 6.04
N MET A 129 5.17 8.52 4.86
CA MET A 129 5.49 9.52 3.83
C MET A 129 5.00 10.91 4.25
N ALA A 130 5.61 11.98 3.72
CA ALA A 130 5.11 13.33 3.91
C ALA A 130 3.64 13.44 3.43
N PRO A 131 2.72 14.09 4.19
CA PRO A 131 1.30 14.17 3.86
C PRO A 131 0.99 15.00 2.60
N GLU A 132 1.93 15.84 2.19
CA GLU A 132 1.83 16.72 1.02
C GLU A 132 1.98 15.97 -0.31
N ILE A 133 2.58 14.77 -0.31
CA ILE A 133 2.68 13.93 -1.51
C ILE A 133 1.29 13.38 -1.85
N PRO A 134 0.72 13.72 -3.03
CA PRO A 134 -0.63 13.32 -3.37
C PRO A 134 -0.71 11.82 -3.69
N ILE A 135 -1.75 11.18 -3.16
CA ILE A 135 -2.02 9.76 -3.38
C ILE A 135 -3.26 9.58 -4.25
N TYR A 136 -3.15 8.71 -5.25
CA TYR A 136 -4.22 8.38 -6.17
C TYR A 136 -4.54 6.89 -6.11
N CYS A 137 -5.82 6.54 -5.97
CA CYS A 137 -6.27 5.16 -5.93
C CYS A 137 -7.71 5.02 -6.47
N SER A 138 -8.26 3.80 -6.50
CA SER A 138 -9.68 3.64 -6.86
C SER A 138 -10.58 4.08 -5.70
N GLU A 139 -11.81 4.49 -6.02
CA GLU A 139 -12.84 4.77 -5.00
C GLU A 139 -13.03 3.59 -4.03
N ILE A 140 -12.98 2.36 -4.53
CA ILE A 140 -13.12 1.16 -3.71
C ILE A 140 -11.90 0.97 -2.81
N THR A 141 -10.68 1.18 -3.33
CA THR A 141 -9.45 1.12 -2.53
C THR A 141 -9.50 2.16 -1.42
N LYS A 142 -9.90 3.41 -1.70
CA LYS A 142 -10.07 4.46 -0.68
C LYS A 142 -10.99 4.02 0.46
N ARG A 143 -12.17 3.49 0.15
CA ARG A 143 -13.12 2.98 1.16
C ARG A 143 -12.58 1.79 1.95
N LEU A 144 -11.85 0.88 1.31
CA LEU A 144 -11.19 -0.22 2.03
C LEU A 144 -10.12 0.29 2.99
N LEU A 145 -9.38 1.35 2.62
CA LEU A 145 -8.42 1.98 3.52
C LEU A 145 -9.12 2.62 4.73
N GLU A 146 -10.29 3.25 4.55
CA GLU A 146 -11.11 3.78 5.67
C GLU A 146 -11.46 2.65 6.65
N ILE A 147 -11.98 1.54 6.14
CA ILE A 147 -12.33 0.36 6.95
C ILE A 147 -11.09 -0.21 7.67
N ILE A 148 -9.93 -0.25 7.00
CA ILE A 148 -8.68 -0.71 7.63
C ILE A 148 -8.30 0.24 8.77
N CYS A 149 -8.41 1.55 8.59
CA CYS A 149 -8.13 2.53 9.65
C CYS A 149 -9.11 2.39 10.83
N ASP A 150 -10.37 2.07 10.58
CA ASP A 150 -11.38 1.87 11.63
C ASP A 150 -11.20 0.56 12.42
N THR A 151 -10.51 -0.43 11.84
CA THR A 151 -10.39 -1.79 12.39
C THR A 151 -8.98 -2.16 12.84
N SER A 152 -8.01 -1.24 12.74
CA SER A 152 -6.61 -1.49 13.07
C SER A 152 -5.93 -0.23 13.64
N ASP A 153 -4.65 -0.36 14.03
CA ASP A 153 -3.84 0.77 14.48
C ASP A 153 -3.20 1.58 13.33
N TYR A 154 -3.49 1.24 12.08
CA TYR A 154 -3.00 1.98 10.91
C TYR A 154 -3.81 3.25 10.66
N ASP A 155 -3.14 4.29 10.18
CA ASP A 155 -3.77 5.55 9.77
C ASP A 155 -3.16 6.00 8.44
N PHE A 156 -3.93 5.82 7.36
CA PHE A 156 -3.50 6.20 6.01
C PHE A 156 -3.96 7.60 5.60
N PHE A 157 -4.91 8.18 6.35
CA PHE A 157 -5.52 9.48 6.06
C PHE A 157 -4.89 10.61 6.88
N HIS A 158 -4.27 10.28 8.01
CA HIS A 158 -3.57 11.27 8.83
C HIS A 158 -2.11 10.87 9.07
N TYR A 159 -1.23 11.79 8.69
CA TYR A 159 0.16 11.74 9.04
C TYR A 159 0.36 12.09 10.51
N SER A 160 0.79 11.11 11.31
CA SER A 160 1.05 11.26 12.74
C SER A 160 2.51 11.63 12.99
N TYR A 161 2.74 12.71 13.72
CA TYR A 161 4.08 13.20 14.05
C TYR A 161 4.14 13.80 15.46
N HIS A 162 5.34 14.20 15.89
CA HIS A 162 5.56 14.79 17.20
C HIS A 162 6.20 16.17 17.09
N GLU A 163 5.71 17.10 17.90
CA GLU A 163 6.25 18.44 18.06
C GLU A 163 6.68 18.69 19.51
N LYS A 164 7.49 19.74 19.71
CA LYS A 164 7.90 20.20 21.03
C LYS A 164 6.71 20.89 21.73
N GLY A 165 6.26 20.33 22.84
CA GLY A 165 5.30 20.95 23.74
C GLY A 165 5.95 21.39 25.06
N GLU A 166 5.35 22.37 25.73
CA GLU A 166 5.79 22.84 27.04
C GLU A 166 4.68 22.60 28.08
N ARG A 167 5.05 22.04 29.23
CA ARG A 167 4.08 21.75 30.29
C ARG A 167 3.63 23.04 30.99
N SER A 168 2.33 23.12 31.25
CA SER A 168 1.72 24.28 31.91
C SER A 168 2.24 24.50 33.34
N ASN A 169 2.07 25.73 33.82
CA ASN A 169 2.48 26.14 35.17
C ASN A 169 1.80 25.36 36.31
N ASN A 170 0.67 24.71 36.03
CA ASN A 170 -0.07 23.90 37.01
C ASN A 170 0.30 22.41 36.95
N SER A 171 1.25 22.01 36.11
CA SER A 171 1.72 20.63 36.03
C SER A 171 2.73 20.29 37.14
N PHE A 172 3.02 19.01 37.34
CA PHE A 172 4.04 18.57 38.29
C PHE A 172 5.46 19.01 37.89
N PHE A 173 5.68 19.32 36.60
CA PHE A 173 6.97 19.79 36.07
C PHE A 173 6.76 21.01 35.14
N PRO A 174 6.43 22.20 35.69
CA PRO A 174 6.23 23.43 34.91
C PRO A 174 7.42 23.76 34.01
N GLY A 175 7.17 24.18 32.77
CA GLY A 175 8.21 24.56 31.81
C GLY A 175 9.02 23.40 31.23
N SER A 176 8.80 22.16 31.69
CA SER A 176 9.45 21.00 31.10
C SER A 176 8.89 20.70 29.71
N VAL A 177 9.78 20.24 28.83
CA VAL A 177 9.45 19.89 27.45
C VAL A 177 8.85 18.49 27.40
N PHE A 178 7.86 18.29 26.54
CA PHE A 178 7.34 16.96 26.21
C PHE A 178 7.05 16.85 24.70
N LYS A 179 6.96 15.61 24.20
CA LYS A 179 6.53 15.35 22.82
C LYS A 179 5.02 15.39 22.74
N LYS A 180 4.49 16.35 21.99
CA LYS A 180 3.06 16.43 21.69
C LYS A 180 2.79 15.69 20.39
N LYS A 181 1.95 14.65 20.44
CA LYS A 181 1.49 13.96 19.23
C LYS A 181 0.52 14.86 18.46
N CYS A 182 0.83 15.09 17.19
CA CYS A 182 0.05 15.89 16.26
C CYS A 182 -0.34 15.04 15.05
N LYS A 183 -1.36 15.48 14.32
CA LYS A 183 -1.83 14.85 13.09
C LYS A 183 -2.01 15.90 12.00
N ARG A 184 -1.62 15.57 10.77
CA ARG A 184 -1.87 16.34 9.54
C ARG A 184 -2.69 15.46 8.61
N GLU A 185 -3.73 16.01 7.99
CA GLU A 185 -4.49 15.29 6.97
C GLU A 185 -3.62 15.07 5.72
N ARG A 186 -3.73 13.88 5.12
CA ARG A 186 -3.04 13.52 3.88
C ARG A 186 -3.95 13.75 2.69
N PHE A 187 -3.36 14.23 1.59
CA PHE A 187 -4.07 14.31 0.32
C PHE A 187 -4.21 12.92 -0.35
N LEU A 188 -5.44 12.41 -0.40
CA LEU A 188 -5.78 11.14 -1.04
C LEU A 188 -7.03 11.29 -1.93
N GLU A 189 -6.81 11.17 -3.23
CA GLU A 189 -7.79 11.36 -4.28
C GLU A 189 -8.11 10.05 -5.01
N THR A 190 -9.26 10.06 -5.68
CA THR A 190 -9.71 8.91 -6.48
C THR A 190 -9.50 9.17 -7.95
N ILE A 191 -9.18 8.12 -8.68
CA ILE A 191 -9.04 8.17 -10.13
C ILE A 191 -10.28 7.60 -10.79
N VAL A 192 -10.67 8.20 -11.92
CA VAL A 192 -11.76 7.69 -12.74
C VAL A 192 -11.23 6.53 -13.60
N PRO A 193 -11.77 5.31 -13.47
CA PRO A 193 -11.28 4.17 -14.23
C PRO A 193 -11.36 4.37 -15.75
N ASN A 194 -10.31 3.99 -16.47
CA ASN A 194 -10.15 4.09 -17.91
C ASN A 194 -10.10 5.53 -18.46
N GLU A 195 -10.02 6.54 -17.58
CA GLU A 195 -9.83 7.93 -18.00
C GLU A 195 -8.39 8.37 -17.74
N PRO A 196 -7.78 9.11 -18.68
CA PRO A 196 -6.45 9.63 -18.47
C PRO A 196 -6.47 10.81 -17.51
N MET A 197 -5.45 10.87 -16.66
CA MET A 197 -5.16 12.00 -15.79
C MET A 197 -3.72 12.45 -15.95
N GLU A 198 -3.49 13.72 -15.63
CA GLU A 198 -2.17 14.30 -15.46
C GLU A 198 -1.97 14.70 -13.99
N ILE A 199 -0.73 14.66 -13.53
CA ILE A 199 -0.36 15.04 -12.17
C ILE A 199 -0.20 16.58 -12.05
N PRO A 200 -0.55 17.19 -10.90
CA PRO A 200 -0.50 18.66 -10.72
C PRO A 200 0.90 19.25 -10.91
N GLU A 201 1.91 18.61 -10.33
CA GLU A 201 3.33 18.91 -10.54
C GLU A 201 3.89 17.99 -11.62
N GLY A 202 4.56 18.56 -12.63
CA GLY A 202 4.97 17.78 -13.81
C GLY A 202 3.91 17.66 -14.89
N LYS A 203 2.94 18.61 -14.94
CA LYS A 203 2.04 18.80 -16.10
C LYS A 203 2.82 18.58 -17.39
N SER A 204 2.29 17.75 -18.28
CA SER A 204 2.89 17.30 -19.55
C SER A 204 4.04 16.26 -19.53
N LEU A 205 4.44 15.69 -18.38
CA LEU A 205 5.47 14.63 -18.32
C LEU A 205 4.90 13.21 -18.29
N PHE A 206 3.82 13.01 -17.53
CA PHE A 206 3.16 11.72 -17.42
C PHE A 206 1.67 11.86 -17.70
N LYS A 207 1.16 10.98 -18.55
CA LYS A 207 -0.27 10.70 -18.69
C LYS A 207 -0.52 9.32 -18.09
N ILE A 208 -1.37 9.26 -17.06
CA ILE A 208 -1.65 8.04 -16.30
C ILE A 208 -3.10 7.62 -16.55
N GLU A 209 -3.30 6.34 -16.84
CA GLU A 209 -4.63 5.71 -16.99
C GLU A 209 -4.70 4.52 -16.03
N GLY A 210 -5.69 4.50 -15.14
CA GLY A 210 -5.95 3.38 -14.23
C GLY A 210 -7.01 2.45 -14.79
N TYR A 211 -6.76 1.15 -14.79
CA TYR A 211 -7.68 0.12 -15.27
C TYR A 211 -8.02 -0.85 -14.14
N PRO A 212 -9.30 -1.08 -13.84
CA PRO A 212 -9.68 -2.08 -12.86
C PRO A 212 -9.19 -3.46 -13.31
N VAL A 213 -8.75 -4.27 -12.36
CA VAL A 213 -8.32 -5.66 -12.58
C VAL A 213 -8.95 -6.58 -11.54
N ASP A 214 -9.06 -7.86 -11.88
CA ASP A 214 -9.39 -8.92 -10.94
C ASP A 214 -8.23 -9.12 -9.96
N HIS A 215 -8.55 -9.16 -8.67
CA HIS A 215 -7.64 -9.56 -7.59
C HIS A 215 -8.46 -10.05 -6.38
N SER A 216 -7.80 -10.59 -5.36
CA SER A 216 -8.45 -11.10 -4.15
C SER A 216 -9.15 -10.04 -3.30
N ILE A 217 -8.91 -8.75 -3.56
CA ILE A 217 -9.65 -7.64 -2.96
C ILE A 217 -10.24 -6.73 -4.04
N PRO A 218 -11.43 -6.18 -3.82
CA PRO A 218 -12.04 -5.31 -4.81
C PRO A 218 -11.32 -3.95 -4.87
N GLY A 219 -11.43 -3.27 -6.01
CA GLY A 219 -10.80 -1.96 -6.22
C GLY A 219 -9.37 -2.01 -6.72
N ALA A 220 -8.82 -3.21 -6.97
CA ALA A 220 -7.51 -3.37 -7.57
C ALA A 220 -7.45 -2.76 -8.97
N MET A 221 -6.31 -2.11 -9.27
CA MET A 221 -6.05 -1.47 -10.55
C MET A 221 -4.66 -1.77 -11.07
N ALA A 222 -4.58 -1.97 -12.39
CA ALA A 222 -3.36 -1.79 -13.16
C ALA A 222 -3.27 -0.34 -13.66
N PHE A 223 -2.05 0.10 -13.96
CA PHE A 223 -1.78 1.44 -14.45
C PHE A 223 -1.01 1.42 -15.77
N LYS A 224 -1.42 2.28 -16.69
CA LYS A 224 -0.66 2.61 -17.88
C LYS A 224 -0.10 4.02 -17.73
N VAL A 225 1.19 4.15 -17.95
CA VAL A 225 1.90 5.42 -17.96
C VAL A 225 2.40 5.68 -19.38
N THR A 226 1.99 6.80 -19.94
CA THR A 226 2.58 7.33 -21.16
C THR A 226 3.46 8.52 -20.77
N THR A 227 4.76 8.41 -21.04
CA THR A 227 5.72 9.47 -20.74
C THR A 227 5.80 10.48 -21.89
N LYS A 228 6.34 11.67 -21.65
CA LYS A 228 6.52 12.72 -22.66
C LYS A 228 7.40 12.29 -23.83
N SER A 229 8.36 11.39 -23.60
CA SER A 229 9.15 10.81 -24.70
C SER A 229 8.37 9.79 -25.55
N GLY A 230 7.11 9.51 -25.20
CA GLY A 230 6.23 8.60 -25.92
C GLY A 230 6.32 7.15 -25.45
N LYS A 231 7.13 6.85 -24.43
CA LYS A 231 7.22 5.50 -23.87
C LYS A 231 5.93 5.11 -23.15
N THR A 232 5.54 3.86 -23.34
CA THR A 232 4.38 3.23 -22.71
C THR A 232 4.83 2.19 -21.70
N ILE A 233 4.47 2.40 -20.44
CA ILE A 233 4.82 1.52 -19.33
C ILE A 233 3.53 1.02 -18.70
N ILE A 234 3.40 -0.29 -18.54
CA ILE A 234 2.27 -0.90 -17.84
C ILE A 234 2.78 -1.48 -16.53
N TYR A 235 2.15 -1.08 -15.42
CA TYR A 235 2.32 -1.68 -14.11
C TYR A 235 1.04 -2.41 -13.75
N THR A 236 1.07 -3.75 -13.67
CA THR A 236 -0.16 -4.53 -13.46
C THR A 236 -0.70 -4.41 -12.03
N GLY A 237 0.16 -4.04 -11.08
CA GLY A 237 -0.07 -4.39 -9.67
C GLY A 237 -0.18 -5.91 -9.53
N ASP A 238 -0.91 -6.34 -8.51
CA ASP A 238 -1.36 -7.71 -8.40
C ASP A 238 -2.58 -7.94 -9.31
N ILE A 239 -2.53 -8.99 -10.12
CA ILE A 239 -3.57 -9.30 -11.09
C ILE A 239 -3.84 -10.80 -11.14
N ARG A 240 -5.11 -11.19 -11.25
CA ARG A 240 -5.52 -12.56 -11.52
C ARG A 240 -6.50 -12.65 -12.68
N PHE A 241 -6.82 -13.87 -13.09
CA PHE A 241 -7.78 -14.20 -14.15
C PHE A 241 -8.69 -15.37 -13.77
N HIS A 242 -8.89 -15.57 -12.47
CA HIS A 242 -9.52 -16.77 -11.91
C HIS A 242 -10.46 -16.48 -10.71
N GLY A 243 -10.89 -15.23 -10.54
CA GLY A 243 -12.03 -14.91 -9.68
C GLY A 243 -13.35 -15.43 -10.26
N HIS A 244 -14.47 -14.90 -9.77
CA HIS A 244 -15.78 -15.15 -10.39
C HIS A 244 -15.81 -14.61 -11.83
N ASP A 245 -16.73 -15.10 -12.68
CA ASP A 245 -16.80 -14.71 -14.10
C ASP A 245 -16.84 -13.19 -14.33
N TYR A 246 -17.55 -12.44 -13.46
CA TYR A 246 -17.61 -10.99 -13.54
C TYR A 246 -16.28 -10.33 -13.16
N GLU A 247 -15.50 -10.93 -12.26
CA GLU A 247 -14.18 -10.44 -11.83
C GLU A 247 -13.15 -10.72 -12.92
N LYS A 248 -13.09 -11.95 -13.41
CA LYS A 248 -12.22 -12.34 -14.53
C LYS A 248 -12.44 -11.43 -15.74
N LYS A 249 -13.69 -11.12 -16.08
CA LYS A 249 -14.04 -10.21 -17.17
C LYS A 249 -13.40 -8.82 -17.01
N ILE A 250 -13.21 -8.34 -15.78
CA ILE A 250 -12.56 -7.05 -15.51
C ILE A 250 -11.11 -7.09 -15.99
N SER A 251 -10.33 -8.12 -15.64
CA SER A 251 -8.96 -8.29 -16.15
C SER A 251 -8.92 -8.49 -17.66
N ASP A 252 -9.85 -9.28 -18.23
CA ASP A 252 -9.95 -9.45 -19.69
C ASP A 252 -10.23 -8.12 -20.41
N ASP A 253 -11.08 -7.27 -19.82
CA ASP A 253 -11.40 -5.94 -20.34
C ASP A 253 -10.20 -4.98 -20.20
N PHE A 254 -9.42 -5.08 -19.12
CA PHE A 254 -8.13 -4.37 -19.01
C PHE A 254 -7.20 -4.72 -20.18
N VAL A 255 -6.95 -6.01 -20.43
CA VAL A 255 -6.05 -6.46 -21.51
C VAL A 255 -6.52 -5.94 -22.88
N LYS A 256 -7.83 -5.92 -23.12
CA LYS A 256 -8.40 -5.39 -24.38
C LYS A 256 -8.25 -3.86 -24.50
N LYS A 257 -8.39 -3.13 -23.39
CA LYS A 257 -8.43 -1.65 -23.39
C LYS A 257 -7.06 -0.99 -23.32
N VAL A 258 -6.13 -1.56 -22.54
CA VAL A 258 -4.81 -0.96 -22.30
C VAL A 258 -4.00 -0.83 -23.59
N GLY A 259 -4.28 -1.71 -24.56
CA GLY A 259 -3.63 -1.79 -25.85
C GLY A 259 -2.50 -2.82 -25.88
N SER A 260 -2.03 -3.15 -27.07
CA SER A 260 -0.92 -4.09 -27.29
C SER A 260 0.43 -3.39 -27.37
N ASN A 261 1.50 -4.12 -27.04
CA ASN A 261 2.91 -3.73 -27.21
C ASN A 261 3.37 -2.53 -26.34
N PRO A 262 3.31 -2.64 -25.00
CA PRO A 262 3.99 -1.68 -24.15
C PRO A 262 5.50 -1.73 -24.40
N ASP A 263 6.18 -0.59 -24.25
CA ASP A 263 7.65 -0.57 -24.24
C ASP A 263 8.20 -1.33 -23.02
N ILE A 264 7.48 -1.24 -21.89
CA ILE A 264 7.84 -1.90 -20.63
C ILE A 264 6.57 -2.45 -19.96
N LEU A 265 6.60 -3.73 -19.60
CA LEU A 265 5.62 -4.36 -18.73
C LEU A 265 6.28 -4.71 -17.40
N ILE A 266 5.75 -4.16 -16.32
CA ILE A 266 6.09 -4.50 -14.94
C ILE A 266 4.90 -5.29 -14.40
N SER A 267 5.11 -6.58 -14.15
CA SER A 267 4.05 -7.47 -13.70
C SER A 267 4.49 -8.27 -12.49
N GLU A 268 3.51 -8.61 -11.65
CA GLU A 268 3.71 -9.58 -10.59
C GLU A 268 4.11 -10.95 -11.16
N GLY A 269 4.75 -11.78 -10.34
CA GLY A 269 5.20 -13.12 -10.71
C GLY A 269 5.07 -14.10 -9.56
N THR A 270 4.16 -13.86 -8.64
CA THR A 270 3.99 -14.63 -7.39
C THR A 270 3.71 -16.11 -7.62
N ARG A 271 3.14 -16.45 -8.79
CA ARG A 271 2.80 -17.82 -9.20
C ARG A 271 3.45 -18.24 -10.51
N ILE A 272 4.60 -17.65 -10.87
CA ILE A 272 5.26 -17.96 -12.15
C ILE A 272 5.65 -19.44 -12.30
N ASP A 273 5.85 -20.15 -11.19
CA ASP A 273 6.22 -21.56 -11.14
C ASP A 273 5.03 -22.50 -10.80
N ASP A 274 3.78 -22.00 -10.78
CA ASP A 274 2.60 -22.78 -10.42
C ASP A 274 1.58 -22.87 -11.57
N ASP A 275 1.54 -24.02 -12.24
CA ASP A 275 0.61 -24.31 -13.34
C ASP A 275 -0.83 -24.64 -12.88
N LYS A 276 -1.12 -24.59 -11.58
CA LYS A 276 -2.43 -24.97 -11.07
C LYS A 276 -3.46 -23.87 -11.27
N GLU A 277 -4.42 -24.12 -12.14
CA GLU A 277 -5.65 -23.32 -12.24
C GLU A 277 -6.66 -23.76 -11.17
N PHE A 278 -6.71 -23.03 -10.05
CA PHE A 278 -7.78 -23.15 -9.05
C PHE A 278 -8.56 -21.84 -8.98
N GLY A 279 -9.81 -21.86 -9.42
CA GLY A 279 -10.73 -20.72 -9.35
C GLY A 279 -11.68 -20.76 -8.16
N GLU A 280 -12.44 -19.69 -7.97
CA GLU A 280 -13.52 -19.68 -6.96
C GLU A 280 -14.60 -20.73 -7.23
N SER A 281 -14.84 -21.09 -8.49
CA SER A 281 -15.74 -22.20 -8.87
C SER A 281 -15.25 -23.55 -8.36
N ASP A 282 -13.92 -23.77 -8.31
CA ASP A 282 -13.35 -24.99 -7.73
C ASP A 282 -13.51 -25.01 -6.23
N VAL A 283 -13.33 -23.86 -5.55
CA VAL A 283 -13.59 -23.72 -4.12
C VAL A 283 -15.04 -24.09 -3.81
N TYR A 284 -16.00 -23.55 -4.58
CA TYR A 284 -17.41 -23.90 -4.46
C TYR A 284 -17.62 -25.41 -4.57
N ARG A 285 -17.16 -26.01 -5.67
CA ARG A 285 -17.34 -27.43 -5.97
C ARG A 285 -16.71 -28.32 -4.89
N ASN A 286 -15.51 -27.98 -4.42
CA ASN A 286 -14.78 -28.77 -3.44
C ASN A 286 -15.44 -28.74 -2.06
N ILE A 287 -15.92 -27.56 -1.62
CA ILE A 287 -16.64 -27.45 -0.35
C ILE A 287 -17.98 -28.18 -0.45
N SER A 288 -18.78 -27.95 -1.51
CA SER A 288 -20.07 -28.61 -1.70
C SER A 288 -19.93 -30.13 -1.75
N ALA A 289 -19.00 -30.66 -2.55
CA ALA A 289 -18.75 -32.10 -2.65
C ALA A 289 -18.28 -32.72 -1.32
N SER A 290 -17.51 -31.99 -0.51
CA SER A 290 -17.07 -32.47 0.80
C SER A 290 -18.23 -32.55 1.80
N LEU A 291 -19.17 -31.60 1.74
CA LEU A 291 -20.32 -31.54 2.64
C LEU A 291 -21.46 -32.48 2.24
N GLU A 292 -21.66 -32.72 0.94
CA GLU A 292 -22.64 -33.69 0.43
C GLU A 292 -22.24 -35.14 0.70
N LYS A 293 -20.94 -35.47 0.64
CA LYS A 293 -20.45 -36.83 0.84
C LYS A 293 -20.55 -37.33 2.28
N ASP A 294 -20.65 -36.43 3.25
CA ASP A 294 -20.69 -36.77 4.68
C ASP A 294 -22.00 -36.31 5.33
N ASN A 295 -22.95 -37.25 5.39
CA ASN A 295 -24.24 -37.05 6.06
C ASN A 295 -24.09 -36.67 7.55
N ASN A 296 -22.97 -36.98 8.22
CA ASN A 296 -22.75 -36.54 9.59
C ASN A 296 -22.38 -35.05 9.65
N LEU A 297 -21.63 -34.53 8.68
CA LEU A 297 -21.28 -33.10 8.60
C LEU A 297 -22.50 -32.23 8.30
N SER A 298 -23.51 -32.77 7.60
CA SER A 298 -24.76 -32.07 7.26
C SER A 298 -25.50 -31.46 8.47
N LYS A 299 -25.28 -31.99 9.69
CA LYS A 299 -25.92 -31.51 10.94
C LYS A 299 -24.95 -30.83 11.91
N LYS A 300 -23.69 -30.65 11.54
CA LYS A 300 -22.66 -30.03 12.39
C LYS A 300 -22.52 -28.54 12.10
N LEU A 301 -21.98 -27.82 13.07
CA LEU A 301 -21.46 -26.48 12.88
C LEU A 301 -20.24 -26.55 11.94
N ILE A 302 -20.21 -25.68 10.94
CA ILE A 302 -19.08 -25.53 10.02
C ILE A 302 -18.49 -24.14 10.26
N ILE A 303 -17.17 -24.09 10.44
CA ILE A 303 -16.43 -22.84 10.58
C ILE A 303 -15.58 -22.67 9.33
N ALA A 304 -15.84 -21.60 8.58
CA ALA A 304 -15.04 -21.21 7.42
C ALA A 304 -14.19 -20.00 7.81
N SER A 305 -12.87 -20.10 7.64
CA SER A 305 -11.93 -19.00 7.84
C SER A 305 -11.28 -18.64 6.52
N PHE A 306 -11.34 -17.36 6.16
CA PHE A 306 -10.70 -16.78 4.99
C PHE A 306 -10.47 -15.29 5.26
N PRO A 307 -9.54 -14.63 4.54
CA PRO A 307 -9.29 -13.21 4.74
C PRO A 307 -10.57 -12.39 4.58
N TRP A 308 -10.88 -11.56 5.57
CA TRP A 308 -12.11 -10.74 5.57
C TRP A 308 -12.22 -9.80 4.36
N LYS A 309 -11.08 -9.40 3.80
CA LYS A 309 -11.01 -8.56 2.60
C LYS A 309 -11.44 -9.31 1.32
N SER A 310 -11.50 -10.64 1.35
CA SER A 310 -11.90 -11.46 0.19
C SER A 310 -13.42 -11.57 0.07
N ILE A 311 -14.01 -10.57 -0.58
CA ILE A 311 -15.46 -10.55 -0.88
C ILE A 311 -15.83 -11.73 -1.79
N SER A 312 -14.98 -12.08 -2.76
CA SER A 312 -15.23 -13.21 -3.67
C SER A 312 -15.43 -14.51 -2.89
N ARG A 313 -14.58 -14.78 -1.89
CA ARG A 313 -14.69 -15.97 -1.04
C ARG A 313 -15.91 -15.92 -0.14
N PHE A 314 -16.26 -14.75 0.40
CA PHE A 314 -17.49 -14.56 1.17
C PHE A 314 -18.73 -14.91 0.34
N VAL A 315 -18.80 -14.42 -0.90
CA VAL A 315 -19.90 -14.73 -1.82
C VAL A 315 -19.97 -16.23 -2.11
N THR A 316 -18.83 -16.87 -2.37
CA THR A 316 -18.74 -18.34 -2.56
C THR A 316 -19.32 -19.09 -1.36
N VAL A 317 -18.87 -18.75 -0.14
CA VAL A 317 -19.32 -19.40 1.10
C VAL A 317 -20.79 -19.10 1.40
N HIS A 318 -21.26 -17.89 1.13
CA HIS A 318 -22.68 -17.52 1.25
C HIS A 318 -23.57 -18.31 0.30
N GLN A 319 -23.13 -18.49 -0.94
CA GLN A 319 -23.85 -19.30 -1.92
C GLN A 319 -23.91 -20.77 -1.50
N ILE A 320 -22.79 -21.35 -1.05
CA ILE A 320 -22.77 -22.71 -0.48
C ILE A 320 -23.73 -22.83 0.70
N ALA A 321 -23.75 -21.84 1.61
CA ALA A 321 -24.64 -21.86 2.77
C ALA A 321 -26.11 -21.89 2.33
N LYS A 322 -26.49 -21.08 1.34
CA LYS A 322 -27.85 -21.09 0.76
C LYS A 322 -28.20 -22.45 0.15
N ASP A 323 -27.33 -22.99 -0.68
CA ASP A 323 -27.59 -24.24 -1.42
C ASP A 323 -27.71 -25.44 -0.46
N LEU A 324 -27.01 -25.39 0.69
CA LEU A 324 -27.09 -26.38 1.75
C LEU A 324 -28.17 -26.08 2.81
N ASN A 325 -29.03 -25.07 2.60
CA ASN A 325 -30.04 -24.61 3.56
C ASN A 325 -29.47 -24.32 4.97
N ARG A 326 -28.30 -23.69 5.01
CA ARG A 326 -27.62 -23.24 6.22
C ARG A 326 -27.70 -21.72 6.36
N VAL A 327 -27.69 -21.25 7.60
CA VAL A 327 -27.59 -19.84 7.92
C VAL A 327 -26.10 -19.48 8.05
N LEU A 328 -25.62 -18.59 7.19
CA LEU A 328 -24.33 -17.92 7.38
C LEU A 328 -24.54 -16.80 8.41
N VAL A 329 -23.77 -16.84 9.49
CA VAL A 329 -23.81 -15.88 10.61
C VAL A 329 -22.57 -15.02 10.59
#